data_AF-A0A2N0V4I5-F1
#
_entry.id   AF-A0A2N0V4I5-F1
#
_cell.length_a   1.000
_cell.length_b   1.000
_cell.length_c   1.000
_cell.angle_alpha   90.00
_cell.angle_beta   90.00
_cell.angle_gamma   90.00
#
_symmetry.space_group_name_H-M   'P 1'
#
loop_
_entity.id
_entity.type
_entity.pdbx_description
1 polymer ?
#
loop_
_entity_poly.entity_id
_entity_poly.type
_entity_poly.pdbx_seq_one_letter_code
_entity_poly.pdbx_strand_id
1 'polypeptide(L)'
;MTDTDYQTELDSIWRRLRPHLEWARGFTLAVLFSRHPAPIQVLKQRLQDLLSINTLPLRYFVLQQPEELDTTLAAILAARPLGDKRPPLWLELRLDGDSQRRAVWQLLARLNERRFLLERDVACPLILLLPAEFRLDVPSMLPDLWSIRSFTADLPTPVPIVPASRAENVPAPASLAASCELSAAELEWQRLWEHTTDKQRLSADAAFAALDAAIERTDYAAAGQVVEQMSPVLRRLANKPDASDAVRNFSIILDYTGDIDQALGRLEAARAAYAESLGFCRQLREALGDSPQALRDLSVSLDKIGDVDNALGLLEAARAAYAESLDLRRQLREALGDSPQALRDLSVSLDKIGDVDNALGLLEAARAAYAESLSLRRQ
;
A
#
# COMPACT_ATOMS: atom_id res chain seq x y z
N MET A 1 -26.30 -6.61 -2.92
CA MET A 1 -26.31 -7.17 -4.29
C MET A 1 -26.51 -8.67 -4.15
N THR A 2 -27.57 -9.24 -4.69
CA THR A 2 -27.69 -10.70 -4.72
C THR A 2 -26.64 -11.29 -5.67
N ASP A 3 -26.33 -12.60 -5.58
CA ASP A 3 -25.42 -13.25 -6.54
C ASP A 3 -25.94 -13.12 -7.99
N THR A 4 -27.27 -13.14 -8.15
CA THR A 4 -27.93 -12.86 -9.43
C THR A 4 -27.71 -11.42 -9.90
N ASP A 5 -27.75 -10.44 -9.00
CA ASP A 5 -27.45 -9.04 -9.32
C ASP A 5 -25.96 -8.86 -9.69
N TYR A 6 -25.04 -9.51 -8.97
CA TYR A 6 -23.59 -9.49 -9.25
C TYR A 6 -23.29 -10.00 -10.66
N GLN A 7 -23.83 -11.17 -11.01
CA GLN A 7 -23.65 -11.74 -12.35
C GLN A 7 -24.29 -10.87 -13.42
N THR A 8 -25.48 -10.33 -13.14
CA THR A 8 -26.21 -9.46 -14.08
C THR A 8 -25.48 -8.15 -14.35
N GLU A 9 -24.90 -7.54 -13.32
CA GLU A 9 -24.10 -6.32 -13.45
C GLU A 9 -22.79 -6.59 -14.21
N LEU A 10 -22.10 -7.69 -13.89
CA LEU A 10 -20.88 -8.10 -14.59
C LEU A 10 -21.15 -8.43 -16.07
N ASP A 11 -22.28 -9.07 -16.36
CA ASP A 11 -22.76 -9.33 -17.73
C ASP A 11 -23.07 -8.05 -18.48
N SER A 12 -23.69 -7.08 -17.81
CA SER A 12 -23.96 -5.76 -18.37
C SER A 12 -22.66 -5.02 -18.72
N ILE A 13 -21.68 -5.02 -17.81
CA ILE A 13 -20.35 -4.44 -18.06
C ILE A 13 -19.67 -5.12 -19.24
N TRP A 14 -19.64 -6.46 -19.27
CA TRP A 14 -19.04 -7.22 -20.37
C TRP A 14 -19.70 -6.91 -21.72
N ARG A 15 -21.04 -6.88 -21.77
CA ARG A 15 -21.80 -6.58 -22.99
C ARG A 15 -21.50 -5.19 -23.52
N ARG A 16 -21.24 -4.22 -22.63
CA ARG A 16 -20.85 -2.85 -23.01
C ARG A 16 -19.39 -2.73 -23.38
N LEU A 17 -18.48 -3.43 -22.69
CA LEU A 17 -17.04 -3.43 -22.97
C LEU A 17 -16.71 -4.08 -24.32
N ARG A 18 -17.31 -5.24 -24.59
CA ARG A 18 -16.99 -6.10 -25.75
C ARG A 18 -16.96 -5.37 -27.11
N PRO A 19 -17.95 -4.54 -27.48
CA PRO A 19 -17.93 -3.80 -28.76
C PRO A 19 -16.72 -2.87 -28.91
N HIS A 20 -16.23 -2.27 -27.82
CA HIS A 20 -15.06 -1.39 -27.85
C HIS A 20 -13.75 -2.14 -28.14
N LEU A 21 -13.75 -3.48 -27.98
CA LEU A 21 -12.61 -4.34 -28.24
C LEU A 21 -12.72 -4.99 -29.62
N GLU A 22 -13.89 -5.55 -29.96
CA GLU A 22 -14.11 -6.26 -31.22
C GLU A 22 -14.10 -5.34 -32.44
N TRP A 23 -14.62 -4.11 -32.30
CA TRP A 23 -14.78 -3.18 -33.43
C TRP A 23 -13.77 -2.03 -33.39
N ALA A 24 -12.73 -2.14 -32.57
CA ALA A 24 -11.67 -1.15 -32.52
C ALA A 24 -10.95 -1.04 -33.86
N ARG A 25 -10.99 0.15 -34.47
CA ARG A 25 -10.27 0.46 -35.73
C ARG A 25 -8.88 1.05 -35.51
N GLY A 26 -8.49 1.25 -34.25
CA GLY A 26 -7.24 1.86 -33.82
C GLY A 26 -7.09 1.72 -32.31
N PHE A 27 -6.26 2.58 -31.72
CA PHE A 27 -6.10 2.62 -30.28
C PHE A 27 -7.41 2.96 -29.57
N THR A 28 -7.77 2.15 -28.57
CA THR A 28 -8.89 2.40 -27.68
C THR A 28 -8.45 2.17 -26.24
N LEU A 29 -8.91 3.02 -25.32
CA LEU A 29 -8.59 2.89 -23.90
C LEU A 29 -9.85 2.53 -23.12
N ALA A 30 -9.82 1.38 -22.45
CA ALA A 30 -10.82 0.98 -21.48
C ALA A 30 -10.19 0.98 -20.08
N VAL A 31 -10.76 1.75 -19.16
CA VAL A 31 -10.28 1.82 -17.77
C VAL A 31 -11.28 1.14 -16.86
N LEU A 32 -10.86 0.11 -16.14
CA LEU A 32 -11.69 -0.68 -15.25
C LEU A 32 -11.17 -0.54 -13.82
N PHE A 33 -12.07 -0.33 -12.89
CA PHE A 33 -11.76 -0.17 -11.47
C PHE A 33 -12.28 -1.35 -10.69
N SER A 34 -11.47 -1.95 -9.83
CA SER A 34 -11.91 -3.09 -9.01
C SER A 34 -11.48 -2.97 -7.57
N ARG A 35 -12.35 -3.39 -6.65
CA ARG A 35 -12.03 -3.62 -5.24
C ARG A 35 -11.69 -5.08 -4.94
N HIS A 36 -11.89 -5.98 -5.90
CA HIS A 36 -11.78 -7.41 -5.69
C HIS A 36 -11.24 -8.14 -6.93
N PRO A 37 -10.43 -9.20 -6.79
CA PRO A 37 -9.86 -9.92 -7.95
C PRO A 37 -10.88 -10.80 -8.71
N ALA A 38 -11.96 -11.27 -8.06
CA ALA A 38 -12.94 -12.16 -8.71
C ALA A 38 -13.56 -11.62 -10.03
N PRO A 39 -14.11 -10.40 -10.10
CA PRO A 39 -14.66 -9.88 -11.36
C PRO A 39 -13.58 -9.72 -12.45
N ILE A 40 -12.33 -9.46 -12.05
CA ILE A 40 -11.18 -9.38 -12.96
C ILE A 40 -10.95 -10.73 -13.65
N GLN A 41 -10.94 -11.81 -12.87
CA GLN A 41 -10.73 -13.17 -13.39
C GLN A 41 -11.83 -13.59 -14.37
N VAL A 42 -13.09 -13.28 -14.04
CA VAL A 42 -14.23 -13.60 -14.91
C VAL A 42 -14.15 -12.84 -16.25
N LEU A 43 -13.87 -11.54 -16.20
CA LEU A 43 -13.71 -10.74 -17.43
C LEU A 43 -12.50 -11.18 -18.25
N LYS A 44 -11.40 -11.54 -17.59
CA LYS A 44 -10.19 -12.08 -18.22
C LYS A 44 -10.49 -13.37 -18.98
N GLN A 45 -11.23 -14.29 -18.36
CA GLN A 45 -11.63 -15.55 -18.99
C GLN A 45 -12.54 -15.29 -20.20
N ARG A 46 -13.55 -14.43 -20.06
CA ARG A 46 -14.45 -14.08 -21.19
C ARG A 46 -13.70 -13.47 -22.36
N LEU A 47 -12.68 -12.66 -22.09
CA LEU A 47 -11.83 -12.10 -23.13
C LEU A 47 -10.95 -13.16 -23.79
N GLN A 48 -10.37 -14.09 -23.02
CA GLN A 48 -9.67 -15.24 -23.59
C GLN A 48 -10.57 -16.06 -24.51
N ASP A 49 -11.78 -16.38 -24.06
CA ASP A 49 -12.74 -17.17 -24.84
C ASP A 49 -13.09 -16.46 -26.16
N LEU A 50 -13.33 -15.15 -26.11
CA LEU A 50 -13.60 -14.31 -27.28
C LEU A 50 -12.44 -14.33 -28.28
N LEU A 51 -11.20 -14.23 -27.80
CA LEU A 51 -10.02 -14.17 -28.65
C LEU A 51 -9.63 -15.55 -29.20
N SER A 52 -9.91 -16.61 -28.45
CA SER A 52 -9.71 -18.00 -28.87
C SER A 52 -10.51 -18.32 -30.12
N ILE A 53 -11.77 -17.90 -30.17
CA ILE A 53 -12.65 -18.03 -31.34
C ILE A 53 -12.04 -17.33 -32.57
N ASN A 54 -11.34 -16.22 -32.35
CA ASN A 54 -10.80 -15.37 -33.41
C ASN A 54 -9.32 -15.61 -33.72
N THR A 55 -8.70 -16.64 -33.12
CA THR A 55 -7.26 -16.98 -33.21
C THR A 55 -6.34 -15.79 -32.92
N LEU A 56 -6.72 -14.96 -31.94
CA LEU A 56 -5.97 -13.78 -31.54
C LEU A 56 -5.23 -14.00 -30.21
N PRO A 57 -3.98 -13.54 -30.09
CA PRO A 57 -3.27 -13.60 -28.82
C PRO A 57 -3.76 -12.49 -27.88
N LEU A 58 -3.92 -12.82 -26.60
CA LEU A 58 -4.06 -11.84 -25.53
C LEU A 58 -2.71 -11.60 -24.88
N ARG A 59 -2.26 -10.34 -24.84
CA ARG A 59 -0.99 -9.96 -24.19
C ARG A 59 -1.28 -9.44 -22.80
N TYR A 60 -0.68 -10.09 -21.80
CA TYR A 60 -0.85 -9.75 -20.40
C TYR A 60 0.37 -9.03 -19.85
N PHE A 61 0.09 -7.99 -19.09
CA PHE A 61 1.05 -7.24 -18.31
C PHE A 61 0.47 -7.17 -16.90
N VAL A 62 1.21 -7.70 -15.93
CA VAL A 62 0.85 -7.57 -14.51
C VAL A 62 2.00 -6.84 -13.87
N LEU A 63 1.75 -5.62 -13.41
CA LEU A 63 2.74 -4.84 -12.70
C LEU A 63 2.62 -5.16 -11.21
N GLN A 64 3.58 -5.92 -10.67
CA GLN A 64 3.59 -6.32 -9.25
C GLN A 64 4.58 -5.49 -8.45
N GLN A 65 5.64 -5.02 -9.10
CA GLN A 65 6.70 -4.26 -8.45
C GLN A 65 7.00 -2.97 -9.24
N PRO A 66 7.35 -1.86 -8.57
CA PRO A 66 7.70 -0.60 -9.24
C PRO A 66 8.88 -0.72 -10.24
N GLU A 67 9.81 -1.63 -10.00
CA GLU A 67 11.00 -1.85 -10.83
C GLU A 67 10.66 -2.41 -12.23
N GLU A 68 9.51 -3.09 -12.34
CA GLU A 68 9.03 -3.67 -13.60
C GLU A 68 8.39 -2.63 -14.53
N LEU A 69 8.25 -1.37 -14.08
CA LEU A 69 7.54 -0.31 -14.78
C LEU A 69 8.11 -0.05 -16.17
N ASP A 70 9.43 0.17 -16.27
CA ASP A 70 10.06 0.50 -17.55
C ASP A 70 9.98 -0.67 -18.54
N THR A 71 10.17 -1.90 -18.05
CA THR A 71 10.04 -3.13 -18.84
C THR A 71 8.61 -3.32 -19.34
N THR A 72 7.62 -3.12 -18.47
CA THR A 72 6.20 -3.23 -18.79
C THR A 72 5.79 -2.17 -19.81
N LEU A 73 6.19 -0.91 -19.59
CA LEU A 73 5.91 0.19 -20.50
C LEU A 73 6.53 -0.04 -21.87
N ALA A 74 7.79 -0.48 -21.93
CA ALA A 74 8.46 -0.81 -23.18
C ALA A 74 7.73 -1.93 -23.93
N ALA A 75 7.27 -2.98 -23.22
CA ALA A 75 6.54 -4.09 -23.82
C ALA A 75 5.17 -3.68 -24.37
N ILE A 76 4.46 -2.78 -23.68
CA ILE A 76 3.20 -2.18 -24.16
C ILE A 76 3.45 -1.36 -25.43
N LEU A 77 4.46 -0.49 -25.42
CA LEU A 77 4.81 0.37 -26.55
C LEU A 77 5.40 -0.39 -27.74
N ALA A 78 5.93 -1.59 -27.52
CA ALA A 78 6.39 -2.50 -28.56
C ALA A 78 5.25 -3.33 -29.18
N ALA A 79 4.05 -3.33 -28.59
CA ALA A 79 2.92 -4.04 -29.17
C ALA A 79 2.53 -3.46 -30.53
N ARG A 80 2.15 -4.34 -31.46
CA ARG A 80 1.82 -3.98 -32.84
C ARG A 80 0.56 -4.72 -33.28
N PRO A 81 -0.23 -4.13 -34.18
CA PRO A 81 -1.34 -4.80 -34.81
C PRO A 81 -0.88 -6.00 -35.65
N LEU A 82 -1.78 -6.98 -35.81
CA LEU A 82 -1.55 -8.18 -36.63
C LEU A 82 -2.36 -8.06 -37.93
N GLY A 83 -1.80 -7.37 -38.93
CA GLY A 83 -2.51 -7.05 -40.17
C GLY A 83 -3.70 -6.15 -39.89
N ASP A 84 -4.91 -6.59 -40.24
CA ASP A 84 -6.17 -5.88 -39.91
C ASP A 84 -6.65 -6.14 -38.49
N LYS A 85 -6.10 -7.15 -37.80
CA LYS A 85 -6.54 -7.49 -36.45
C LYS A 85 -5.80 -6.67 -35.39
N ARG A 86 -6.50 -6.33 -34.32
CA ARG A 86 -6.00 -5.52 -33.19
C ARG A 86 -6.12 -6.30 -31.87
N PRO A 87 -5.12 -7.14 -31.52
CA PRO A 87 -5.17 -7.92 -30.29
C PRO A 87 -5.18 -6.98 -29.07
N PRO A 88 -6.11 -7.12 -28.12
CA PRO A 88 -6.16 -6.27 -26.95
C PRO A 88 -4.98 -6.53 -26.01
N LEU A 89 -4.52 -5.48 -25.35
CA LEU A 89 -3.51 -5.49 -24.31
C LEU A 89 -4.21 -5.42 -22.95
N TRP A 90 -3.83 -6.30 -22.04
CA TRP A 90 -4.38 -6.35 -20.69
C TRP A 90 -3.31 -5.95 -19.68
N LEU A 91 -3.48 -4.80 -19.05
CA LEU A 91 -2.59 -4.30 -18.02
C LEU A 91 -3.31 -4.31 -16.66
N GLU A 92 -2.76 -5.09 -15.73
CA GLU A 92 -3.27 -5.23 -14.36
C GLU A 92 -2.23 -4.69 -13.37
N LEU A 93 -2.64 -3.73 -12.54
CA LEU A 93 -1.77 -3.18 -11.49
C LEU A 93 -2.07 -3.88 -10.17
N ARG A 94 -1.10 -4.66 -9.67
CA ARG A 94 -1.14 -5.41 -8.41
C ARG A 94 0.05 -5.01 -7.54
N LEU A 95 0.17 -3.70 -7.35
CA LEU A 95 1.22 -3.09 -6.56
C LEU A 95 0.72 -2.97 -5.12
N ASP A 96 1.55 -3.40 -4.17
CA ASP A 96 1.26 -3.32 -2.73
C ASP A 96 2.21 -2.31 -2.06
N GLY A 97 1.76 -1.65 -0.99
CA GLY A 97 2.56 -0.73 -0.17
C GLY A 97 2.66 0.72 -0.69
N ASP A 98 3.40 1.57 0.04
CA ASP A 98 3.43 3.03 -0.16
C ASP A 98 3.93 3.49 -1.54
N SER A 99 4.74 2.67 -2.21
CA SER A 99 5.24 2.95 -3.57
C SER A 99 4.20 2.68 -4.66
N GLN A 100 3.05 2.06 -4.33
CA GLN A 100 1.96 1.77 -5.26
C GLN A 100 1.48 3.05 -5.95
N ARG A 101 1.11 4.08 -5.18
CA ARG A 101 0.57 5.32 -5.75
C ARG A 101 1.57 6.03 -6.66
N ARG A 102 2.85 6.02 -6.30
CA ARG A 102 3.93 6.59 -7.12
C ARG A 102 4.14 5.81 -8.41
N ALA A 103 4.18 4.48 -8.35
CA ALA A 103 4.36 3.61 -9.51
C ALA A 103 3.15 3.67 -10.47
N VAL A 104 1.92 3.68 -9.92
CA VAL A 104 0.71 3.91 -10.71
C VAL A 104 0.77 5.28 -11.38
N TRP A 105 1.05 6.35 -10.63
CA TRP A 105 1.18 7.70 -11.19
C TRP A 105 2.22 7.75 -12.31
N GLN A 106 3.42 7.20 -12.08
CA GLN A 106 4.49 7.19 -13.07
C GLN A 106 4.07 6.43 -14.33
N LEU A 107 3.48 5.24 -14.20
CA LEU A 107 3.03 4.48 -15.35
C LEU A 107 1.98 5.25 -16.17
N LEU A 108 0.98 5.82 -15.50
CA LEU A 108 -0.10 6.55 -16.17
C LEU A 108 0.40 7.83 -16.82
N ALA A 109 1.28 8.58 -16.15
CA ALA A 109 1.92 9.77 -16.71
C ALA A 109 2.76 9.41 -17.95
N ARG A 110 3.56 8.34 -17.88
CA ARG A 110 4.42 7.91 -19.00
C ARG A 110 3.63 7.38 -20.19
N LEU A 111 2.50 6.69 -19.94
CA LEU A 111 1.55 6.31 -20.99
C LEU A 111 0.93 7.56 -21.62
N ASN A 112 0.53 8.54 -20.79
CA ASN A 112 -0.07 9.79 -21.25
C ASN A 112 0.89 10.61 -22.13
N GLU A 113 2.14 10.78 -21.69
CA GLU A 113 3.22 11.41 -22.48
C GLU A 113 3.41 10.76 -23.86
N ARG A 114 3.16 9.45 -23.94
CA ARG A 114 3.39 8.63 -25.13
C ARG A 114 2.09 8.30 -25.87
N ARG A 115 1.00 9.05 -25.62
CA ARG A 115 -0.29 8.89 -26.29
C ARG A 115 -0.16 8.78 -27.80
N PHE A 116 0.66 9.63 -28.43
CA PHE A 116 0.87 9.61 -29.87
C PHE A 116 1.42 8.28 -30.37
N LEU A 117 2.34 7.65 -29.63
CA LEU A 117 2.89 6.32 -29.97
C LEU A 117 1.84 5.22 -29.75
N LEU A 118 0.99 5.36 -28.74
CA LEU A 118 -0.12 4.44 -28.51
C LEU A 118 -1.14 4.48 -29.66
N GLU A 119 -1.51 5.68 -30.13
CA GLU A 119 -2.44 5.85 -31.26
C GLU A 119 -1.85 5.39 -32.59
N ARG A 120 -0.60 5.77 -32.88
CA ARG A 120 0.04 5.54 -34.19
C ARG A 120 0.63 4.14 -34.33
N ASP A 121 1.43 3.71 -33.34
CA ASP A 121 2.28 2.53 -33.46
C ASP A 121 1.63 1.30 -32.82
N VAL A 122 1.09 1.46 -31.60
CA VAL A 122 0.43 0.34 -30.91
C VAL A 122 -0.92 0.05 -31.57
N ALA A 123 -1.75 1.07 -31.76
CA ALA A 123 -3.03 1.03 -32.50
C ALA A 123 -3.97 -0.12 -32.09
N CYS A 124 -3.81 -0.67 -30.89
CA CYS A 124 -4.59 -1.79 -30.34
C CYS A 124 -5.38 -1.34 -29.10
N PRO A 125 -6.47 -2.03 -28.74
CA PRO A 125 -7.17 -1.77 -27.48
C PRO A 125 -6.25 -1.99 -26.28
N LEU A 126 -6.26 -1.06 -25.33
CA LEU A 126 -5.60 -1.18 -24.04
C LEU A 126 -6.66 -1.19 -22.94
N ILE A 127 -6.71 -2.30 -22.21
CA ILE A 127 -7.52 -2.46 -21.00
C ILE A 127 -6.60 -2.22 -19.81
N LEU A 128 -6.90 -1.17 -19.06
CA LEU A 128 -6.18 -0.76 -17.87
C LEU A 128 -7.03 -1.09 -16.63
N LEU A 129 -6.55 -2.02 -15.81
CA LEU A 129 -7.18 -2.40 -14.55
C LEU A 129 -6.47 -1.74 -13.39
N LEU A 130 -7.22 -0.92 -12.67
CA LEU A 130 -6.76 -0.15 -11.54
C LEU A 130 -7.51 -0.56 -10.27
N PRO A 131 -6.85 -0.51 -9.12
CA PRO A 131 -7.53 -0.53 -7.84
C PRO A 131 -8.54 0.63 -7.73
N ALA A 132 -9.68 0.39 -7.09
CA ALA A 132 -10.78 1.36 -7.06
C ALA A 132 -10.45 2.67 -6.34
N GLU A 133 -9.45 2.68 -5.45
CA GLU A 133 -8.96 3.88 -4.77
C GLU A 133 -8.41 4.95 -5.74
N PHE A 134 -7.90 4.54 -6.91
CA PHE A 134 -7.38 5.47 -7.92
C PHE A 134 -8.49 6.13 -8.76
N ARG A 135 -9.76 5.76 -8.56
CA ARG A 135 -10.88 6.20 -9.41
C ARG A 135 -11.01 7.71 -9.55
N LEU A 136 -10.67 8.46 -8.49
CA LEU A 136 -10.76 9.92 -8.46
C LEU A 136 -9.48 10.59 -8.98
N ASP A 137 -8.33 9.94 -8.84
CA ASP A 137 -7.02 10.49 -9.20
C ASP A 137 -6.68 10.30 -10.68
N VAL A 138 -7.15 9.21 -11.29
CA VAL A 138 -6.80 8.82 -12.67
C VAL A 138 -7.05 9.90 -13.74
N PRO A 139 -8.16 10.67 -13.70
CA PRO A 139 -8.35 11.78 -14.64
C PRO A 139 -7.24 12.84 -14.58
N SER A 140 -6.64 13.10 -13.41
CA SER A 140 -5.54 14.05 -13.27
C SER A 140 -4.19 13.45 -13.65
N MET A 141 -4.03 12.13 -13.49
CA MET A 141 -2.80 11.41 -13.83
C MET A 141 -2.63 11.12 -15.33
N LEU A 142 -3.73 10.97 -16.09
CA LEU A 142 -3.69 10.74 -17.54
C LEU A 142 -4.69 11.60 -18.33
N PRO A 143 -4.63 12.94 -18.25
CA PRO A 143 -5.67 13.82 -18.79
C PRO A 143 -5.93 13.62 -20.29
N ASP A 144 -4.87 13.46 -21.10
CA ASP A 144 -4.99 13.35 -22.55
C ASP A 144 -5.59 12.02 -22.96
N LEU A 145 -5.08 10.92 -22.39
CA LEU A 145 -5.63 9.58 -22.61
C LEU A 145 -7.04 9.45 -22.03
N TRP A 146 -7.33 10.12 -20.93
CA TRP A 146 -8.63 10.09 -20.27
C TRP A 146 -9.68 10.79 -21.13
N SER A 147 -9.31 11.88 -21.81
CA SER A 147 -10.20 12.60 -22.71
C SER A 147 -10.71 11.74 -23.89
N ILE A 148 -9.91 10.76 -24.33
CA ILE A 148 -10.22 9.90 -25.48
C ILE A 148 -10.60 8.47 -25.11
N ARG A 149 -10.71 8.16 -23.81
CA ARG A 149 -11.06 6.81 -23.36
C ARG A 149 -12.41 6.39 -23.94
N SER A 150 -12.49 5.16 -24.42
CA SER A 150 -13.69 4.62 -25.03
C SER A 150 -14.64 4.00 -24.00
N PHE A 151 -14.11 3.54 -22.86
CA PHE A 151 -14.90 2.87 -21.85
C PHE A 151 -14.36 3.09 -20.44
N THR A 152 -15.26 3.19 -19.46
CA THR A 152 -14.94 3.20 -18.04
C THR A 152 -16.02 2.48 -17.26
N ALA A 153 -15.62 1.63 -16.31
CA ALA A 153 -16.56 0.97 -15.40
C ALA A 153 -15.91 0.63 -14.05
N ASP A 154 -16.73 0.67 -13.01
CA ASP A 154 -16.42 0.12 -11.70
C ASP A 154 -16.96 -1.31 -11.66
N LEU A 155 -16.11 -2.28 -11.32
CA LEU A 155 -16.45 -3.69 -11.31
C LEU A 155 -17.21 -4.05 -10.02
N PRO A 156 -18.26 -4.88 -10.12
CA PRO A 156 -19.07 -5.24 -8.97
C PRO A 156 -18.24 -6.05 -7.97
N THR A 157 -18.45 -5.80 -6.69
CA THR A 157 -17.82 -6.60 -5.62
C THR A 157 -18.76 -7.74 -5.25
N PRO A 158 -18.32 -9.01 -5.31
CA PRO A 158 -19.18 -10.13 -4.96
C PRO A 158 -19.63 -10.03 -3.50
N VAL A 159 -20.90 -10.33 -3.24
CA VAL A 159 -21.47 -10.33 -1.88
C VAL A 159 -21.19 -11.67 -1.21
N PRO A 160 -20.70 -11.69 0.04
CA PRO A 160 -20.54 -12.94 0.78
C PRO A 160 -21.91 -13.58 1.00
N ILE A 161 -22.08 -14.82 0.53
CA ILE A 161 -23.31 -15.59 0.67
C ILE A 161 -23.42 -16.04 2.14
N VAL A 162 -24.41 -15.52 2.86
CA VAL A 162 -24.79 -16.01 4.20
C VAL A 162 -25.93 -17.05 4.04
N PRO A 163 -25.80 -18.29 4.52
CA PRO A 163 -26.90 -19.25 4.50
C PRO A 163 -27.95 -18.89 5.57
N ALA A 164 -29.22 -19.00 5.21
CA ALA A 164 -30.35 -18.55 6.03
C ALA A 164 -30.74 -19.56 7.14
N SER A 165 -30.94 -19.08 8.38
CA SER A 165 -31.82 -19.76 9.36
C SER A 165 -32.39 -18.84 10.46
N ARG A 166 -33.71 -18.66 10.40
CA ARG A 166 -34.76 -18.70 11.46
C ARG A 166 -34.44 -18.39 12.95
N ALA A 167 -35.13 -17.35 13.44
CA ALA A 167 -35.85 -17.14 14.73
C ALA A 167 -35.12 -16.96 16.10
N GLU A 168 -35.33 -15.74 16.64
CA GLU A 168 -35.67 -15.31 18.03
C GLU A 168 -34.62 -15.21 19.18
N ASN A 169 -34.57 -13.97 19.72
CA ASN A 169 -34.15 -13.45 21.05
C ASN A 169 -32.68 -13.00 21.34
N VAL A 170 -32.48 -11.67 21.26
CA VAL A 170 -31.65 -10.67 22.04
C VAL A 170 -30.21 -11.02 22.51
N PRO A 171 -29.20 -10.10 22.49
CA PRO A 171 -28.99 -8.85 21.73
C PRO A 171 -27.86 -9.00 20.68
N ALA A 172 -27.69 -7.96 19.85
CA ALA A 172 -26.84 -7.85 18.66
C ALA A 172 -25.57 -8.76 18.59
N PRO A 173 -25.38 -9.54 17.51
CA PRO A 173 -24.09 -10.07 17.15
C PRO A 173 -23.49 -9.37 15.92
N ALA A 174 -22.18 -9.24 15.98
CA ALA A 174 -21.30 -8.65 15.00
C ALA A 174 -21.39 -9.36 13.63
N SER A 175 -21.37 -8.51 12.60
CA SER A 175 -20.75 -8.69 11.28
C SER A 175 -20.09 -10.05 11.03
N LEU A 176 -20.73 -10.89 10.20
CA LEU A 176 -20.09 -12.05 9.57
C LEU A 176 -19.19 -11.58 8.43
N ALA A 177 -17.91 -11.40 8.76
CA ALA A 177 -16.80 -11.29 7.84
C ALA A 177 -16.79 -12.48 6.87
N ALA A 178 -16.33 -12.23 5.65
CA ALA A 178 -15.81 -13.28 4.80
C ALA A 178 -14.85 -14.14 5.64
N SER A 179 -14.99 -15.45 5.62
CA SER A 179 -14.03 -16.35 6.25
C SER A 179 -12.72 -16.28 5.48
N CYS A 180 -11.98 -15.21 5.72
CA CYS A 180 -10.58 -15.08 5.43
C CYS A 180 -9.92 -15.86 6.57
N GLU A 181 -9.59 -17.14 6.35
CA GLU A 181 -9.06 -18.00 7.41
C GLU A 181 -7.95 -17.26 8.15
N LEU A 182 -8.16 -16.99 9.44
CA LEU A 182 -7.19 -16.32 10.29
C LEU A 182 -5.87 -17.08 10.19
N SER A 183 -4.77 -16.36 10.09
CA SER A 183 -3.44 -16.97 10.15
C SER A 183 -3.25 -17.71 11.48
N ALA A 184 -2.26 -18.59 11.53
CA ALA A 184 -1.90 -19.28 12.76
C ALA A 184 -1.56 -18.30 13.90
N ALA A 185 -0.96 -17.14 13.58
CA ALA A 185 -0.64 -16.11 14.57
C ALA A 185 -1.90 -15.41 15.10
N GLU A 186 -2.85 -15.06 14.23
CA GLU A 186 -4.12 -14.45 14.63
C GLU A 186 -4.99 -15.42 15.47
N LEU A 187 -5.02 -16.71 15.10
CA LEU A 187 -5.71 -17.75 15.87
C LEU A 187 -5.06 -17.97 17.24
N GLU A 188 -3.72 -18.01 17.29
CA GLU A 188 -3.00 -18.16 18.54
C GLU A 188 -3.21 -16.94 19.45
N TRP A 189 -3.22 -15.73 18.88
CA TRP A 189 -3.55 -14.53 19.63
C TRP A 189 -4.98 -14.57 20.19
N GLN A 190 -5.99 -14.96 19.38
CA GLN A 190 -7.36 -15.12 19.87
C GLN A 190 -7.44 -16.14 21.00
N ARG A 191 -6.79 -17.29 20.86
CA ARG A 191 -6.72 -18.32 21.90
C ARG A 191 -6.10 -17.78 23.20
N LEU A 192 -4.96 -17.10 23.10
CA LEU A 192 -4.28 -16.51 24.25
C LEU A 192 -5.15 -15.42 24.90
N TRP A 193 -5.75 -14.56 24.09
CA TRP A 193 -6.63 -13.49 24.57
C TRP A 193 -7.86 -14.06 25.28
N GLU A 194 -8.50 -15.10 24.77
CA GLU A 194 -9.69 -15.67 25.41
C GLU A 194 -9.38 -16.44 26.70
N HIS A 195 -8.33 -17.27 26.68
CA HIS A 195 -8.06 -18.22 27.76
C HIS A 195 -7.16 -17.66 28.88
N THR A 196 -6.49 -16.53 28.67
CA THR A 196 -5.64 -15.93 29.71
C THR A 196 -6.48 -15.04 30.63
N THR A 197 -6.65 -15.45 31.89
CA THR A 197 -7.43 -14.69 32.90
C THR A 197 -6.74 -13.37 33.27
N ASP A 198 -5.42 -13.39 33.46
CA ASP A 198 -4.61 -12.20 33.77
C ASP A 198 -3.97 -11.64 32.49
N LYS A 199 -4.61 -10.63 31.90
CA LYS A 199 -4.15 -10.02 30.64
C LYS A 199 -2.74 -9.43 30.72
N GLN A 200 -2.23 -9.11 31.92
CA GLN A 200 -0.88 -8.57 32.08
C GLN A 200 0.23 -9.58 31.79
N ARG A 201 -0.11 -10.88 31.69
CA ARG A 201 0.83 -11.96 31.38
C ARG A 201 0.88 -12.32 29.90
N LEU A 202 0.06 -11.67 29.09
CA LEU A 202 0.06 -11.90 27.64
C LEU A 202 1.39 -11.44 27.04
N SER A 203 1.92 -12.25 26.13
CA SER A 203 3.14 -11.91 25.40
C SER A 203 2.86 -10.80 24.38
N ALA A 204 3.69 -9.77 24.37
CA ALA A 204 3.67 -8.73 23.34
C ALA A 204 4.00 -9.32 21.96
N ASP A 205 4.92 -10.28 21.89
CA ASP A 205 5.33 -10.93 20.64
C ASP A 205 4.16 -11.62 19.92
N ALA A 206 3.25 -12.24 20.68
CA ALA A 206 2.07 -12.89 20.13
C ALA A 206 1.08 -11.87 19.53
N ALA A 207 0.94 -10.70 20.17
CA ALA A 207 0.14 -9.61 19.62
C ALA A 207 0.79 -9.01 18.38
N PHE A 208 2.10 -8.77 18.39
CA PHE A 208 2.82 -8.23 17.23
C PHE A 208 2.77 -9.19 16.04
N ALA A 209 2.96 -10.50 16.25
CA ALA A 209 2.82 -11.49 15.18
C ALA A 209 1.40 -11.52 14.58
N ALA A 210 0.36 -11.33 15.42
CA ALA A 210 -1.02 -11.24 14.93
C ALA A 210 -1.29 -9.91 14.20
N LEU A 211 -0.69 -8.80 14.66
CA LEU A 211 -0.75 -7.50 13.99
C LEU A 211 -0.09 -7.56 12.62
N ASP A 212 1.12 -8.09 12.53
CA ASP A 212 1.84 -8.28 11.27
C ASP A 212 1.01 -9.12 10.30
N ALA A 213 0.51 -10.28 10.75
CA ALA A 213 -0.30 -11.15 9.90
C ALA A 213 -1.60 -10.47 9.42
N ALA A 214 -2.28 -9.72 10.30
CA ALA A 214 -3.49 -8.99 9.93
C ALA A 214 -3.18 -7.85 8.94
N ILE A 215 -2.08 -7.12 9.13
CA ILE A 215 -1.63 -6.05 8.22
C ILE A 215 -1.18 -6.60 6.87
N GLU A 216 -0.45 -7.72 6.83
CA GLU A 216 -0.08 -8.41 5.59
C GLU A 216 -1.31 -8.84 4.77
N ARG A 217 -2.39 -9.20 5.47
CA ARG A 217 -3.69 -9.51 4.86
C ARG A 217 -4.51 -8.28 4.53
N THR A 218 -4.01 -7.08 4.85
CA THR A 218 -4.71 -5.80 4.75
C THR A 218 -6.01 -5.73 5.57
N ASP A 219 -6.14 -6.60 6.58
CA ASP A 219 -7.26 -6.62 7.50
C ASP A 219 -7.00 -5.68 8.67
N TYR A 220 -7.10 -4.38 8.39
CA TYR A 220 -6.92 -3.33 9.39
C TYR A 220 -7.98 -3.35 10.50
N ALA A 221 -9.11 -4.04 10.30
CA ALA A 221 -10.12 -4.24 11.33
C ALA A 221 -9.65 -5.28 12.34
N ALA A 222 -9.13 -6.42 11.87
CA ALA A 222 -8.50 -7.43 12.73
C ALA A 222 -7.26 -6.86 13.44
N ALA A 223 -6.40 -6.13 12.72
CA ALA A 223 -5.24 -5.47 13.32
C ALA A 223 -5.67 -4.44 14.39
N GLY A 224 -6.67 -3.61 14.09
CA GLY A 224 -7.25 -2.66 15.04
C GLY A 224 -7.81 -3.34 16.29
N GLN A 225 -8.41 -4.53 16.17
CA GLN A 225 -8.89 -5.30 17.31
C GLN A 225 -7.74 -5.76 18.22
N VAL A 226 -6.62 -6.22 17.66
CA VAL A 226 -5.44 -6.59 18.44
C VAL A 226 -4.84 -5.37 19.14
N VAL A 227 -4.77 -4.22 18.47
CA VAL A 227 -4.35 -2.95 19.08
C VAL A 227 -5.26 -2.57 20.25
N GLU A 228 -6.58 -2.58 20.06
CA GLU A 228 -7.56 -2.22 21.09
C GLU A 228 -7.43 -3.11 22.33
N GLN A 229 -7.17 -4.39 22.12
CA GLN A 229 -6.96 -5.37 23.20
C GLN A 229 -5.65 -5.13 23.95
N MET A 230 -4.54 -5.02 23.23
CA MET A 230 -3.20 -5.06 23.83
C MET A 230 -2.68 -3.70 24.28
N SER A 231 -3.09 -2.59 23.63
CA SER A 231 -2.67 -1.23 23.97
C SER A 231 -2.87 -0.85 25.45
N PRO A 232 -4.05 -1.06 26.08
CA PRO A 232 -4.23 -0.74 27.50
C PRO A 232 -3.39 -1.62 28.44
N VAL A 233 -3.05 -2.85 28.02
CA VAL A 233 -2.17 -3.74 28.78
C VAL A 233 -0.74 -3.22 28.73
N LEU A 234 -0.21 -2.97 27.54
CA LEU A 234 1.15 -2.46 27.35
C LEU A 234 1.34 -1.08 27.98
N ARG A 235 0.35 -0.17 27.88
CA ARG A 235 0.38 1.13 28.57
C ARG A 235 0.56 0.99 30.07
N ARG A 236 -0.16 0.06 30.71
CA ARG A 236 -0.05 -0.18 32.15
C ARG A 236 1.30 -0.78 32.53
N LEU A 237 1.87 -1.63 31.69
CA LEU A 237 3.19 -2.21 31.91
C LEU A 237 4.30 -1.15 31.74
N ALA A 238 4.18 -0.27 30.74
CA ALA A 238 5.12 0.82 30.46
C ALA A 238 5.19 1.86 31.60
N ASN A 239 4.09 2.07 32.32
CA ASN A 239 4.04 3.01 33.46
C ASN A 239 4.71 2.47 34.75
N LYS A 240 5.25 1.25 34.75
CA LYS A 240 6.00 0.71 35.90
C LYS A 240 7.44 1.24 35.88
N PRO A 241 8.07 1.46 37.05
CA PRO A 241 9.47 1.84 37.11
C PRO A 241 10.35 0.75 36.49
N ASP A 242 11.44 1.16 35.84
CA ASP A 242 12.44 0.28 35.19
C ASP A 242 11.89 -0.69 34.12
N ALA A 243 10.76 -0.34 33.50
CA ALA A 243 10.09 -1.20 32.53
C ALA A 243 10.48 -0.87 31.08
N SER A 244 11.78 -0.76 30.76
CA SER A 244 12.27 -0.37 29.43
C SER A 244 11.71 -1.25 28.30
N ASP A 245 11.61 -2.57 28.50
CA ASP A 245 11.02 -3.46 27.48
C ASP A 245 9.52 -3.21 27.29
N ALA A 246 8.79 -2.89 28.37
CA ALA A 246 7.36 -2.58 28.27
C ALA A 246 7.13 -1.22 27.60
N VAL A 247 7.99 -0.22 27.88
CA VAL A 247 7.96 1.06 27.19
C VAL A 247 8.25 0.89 25.71
N ARG A 248 9.24 0.06 25.33
CA ARG A 248 9.52 -0.27 23.93
C ARG A 248 8.33 -0.94 23.27
N ASN A 249 7.76 -1.97 23.89
CA ASN A 249 6.58 -2.65 23.35
C ASN A 249 5.38 -1.70 23.20
N PHE A 250 5.22 -0.75 24.12
CA PHE A 250 4.16 0.25 24.01
C PHE A 250 4.41 1.27 22.88
N SER A 251 5.66 1.69 22.66
CA SER A 251 6.02 2.45 21.46
C SER A 251 5.71 1.68 20.17
N ILE A 252 6.06 0.39 20.10
CA ILE A 252 5.79 -0.46 18.93
C ILE A 252 4.28 -0.57 18.65
N ILE A 253 3.43 -0.75 19.66
CA ILE A 253 1.98 -0.83 19.42
C ILE A 253 1.37 0.52 19.01
N LEU A 254 1.93 1.64 19.46
CA LEU A 254 1.55 2.97 19.00
C LEU A 254 1.97 3.19 17.55
N ASP A 255 3.14 2.69 17.16
CA ASP A 255 3.59 2.66 15.78
C ASP A 255 2.64 1.86 14.88
N TYR A 256 2.20 0.66 15.30
CA TYR A 256 1.16 -0.08 14.57
C TYR A 256 -0.18 0.67 14.51
N THR A 257 -0.56 1.35 15.60
CA THR A 257 -1.77 2.18 15.62
C THR A 257 -1.69 3.28 14.56
N GLY A 258 -0.53 3.95 14.47
CA GLY A 258 -0.28 4.96 13.46
C GLY A 258 -0.29 4.40 12.04
N ASP A 259 0.34 3.23 11.82
CA ASP A 259 0.38 2.57 10.50
C ASP A 259 -1.05 2.22 10.04
N ILE A 260 -1.88 1.67 10.94
CA ILE A 260 -3.29 1.33 10.68
C ILE A 260 -4.09 2.59 10.36
N ASP A 261 -3.98 3.65 11.17
CA ASP A 261 -4.72 4.89 10.94
C ASP A 261 -4.27 5.57 9.63
N GLN A 262 -2.99 5.53 9.29
CA GLN A 262 -2.47 6.04 8.03
C GLN A 262 -3.03 5.26 6.83
N ALA A 263 -3.05 3.92 6.89
CA ALA A 263 -3.64 3.07 5.85
C ALA A 263 -5.15 3.31 5.68
N LEU A 264 -5.85 3.66 6.77
CA LEU A 264 -7.26 4.04 6.76
C LEU A 264 -7.50 5.52 6.38
N GLY A 265 -6.44 6.28 6.08
CA GLY A 265 -6.52 7.69 5.69
C GLY A 265 -6.78 8.68 6.84
N ARG A 266 -6.63 8.25 8.09
CA ARG A 266 -6.83 9.06 9.30
C ARG A 266 -5.52 9.69 9.75
N LEU A 267 -4.97 10.57 8.90
CA LEU A 267 -3.61 11.09 9.05
C LEU A 267 -3.38 11.85 10.37
N GLU A 268 -4.35 12.58 10.89
CA GLU A 268 -4.24 13.28 12.18
C GLU A 268 -4.20 12.30 13.37
N ALA A 269 -4.95 11.20 13.28
CA ALA A 269 -4.92 10.14 14.29
C ALA A 269 -3.58 9.39 14.25
N ALA A 270 -3.09 9.09 13.04
CA ALA A 270 -1.77 8.48 12.84
C ALA A 270 -0.66 9.36 13.41
N ARG A 271 -0.71 10.68 13.13
CA ARG A 271 0.22 11.66 13.69
C ARG A 271 0.19 11.69 15.21
N ALA A 272 -0.99 11.62 15.83
CA ALA A 272 -1.10 11.58 17.29
C ALA A 272 -0.46 10.30 17.87
N ALA A 273 -0.70 9.14 17.26
CA ALA A 273 -0.11 7.87 17.67
C ALA A 273 1.42 7.86 17.54
N TYR A 274 1.96 8.30 16.40
CA TYR A 274 3.41 8.40 16.20
C TYR A 274 4.05 9.43 17.14
N ALA A 275 3.40 10.56 17.40
CA ALA A 275 3.92 11.56 18.33
C ALA A 275 3.98 11.02 19.77
N GLU A 276 2.99 10.21 20.17
CA GLU A 276 3.03 9.51 21.46
C GLU A 276 4.17 8.48 21.50
N SER A 277 4.32 7.67 20.45
CA SER A 277 5.44 6.71 20.31
C SER A 277 6.80 7.40 20.40
N LEU A 278 6.98 8.53 19.70
CA LEU A 278 8.19 9.33 19.72
C LEU A 278 8.53 9.82 21.13
N GLY A 279 7.52 10.21 21.91
CA GLY A 279 7.67 10.55 23.32
C GLY A 279 8.28 9.41 24.14
N PHE A 280 7.80 8.18 23.93
CA PHE A 280 8.34 6.99 24.61
C PHE A 280 9.75 6.62 24.13
N CYS A 281 10.05 6.73 22.83
CA CYS A 281 11.41 6.52 22.32
C CYS A 281 12.41 7.51 22.91
N ARG A 282 12.01 8.78 23.10
CA ARG A 282 12.85 9.78 23.78
C ARG A 282 13.10 9.42 25.24
N GLN A 283 12.06 8.98 25.97
CA GLN A 283 12.21 8.49 27.35
C GLN A 283 13.14 7.27 27.43
N LEU A 284 13.04 6.34 26.47
CA LEU A 284 13.93 5.17 26.40
C LEU A 284 15.38 5.58 26.20
N ARG A 285 15.65 6.56 25.33
CA ARG A 285 16.99 7.09 25.13
C ARG A 285 17.52 7.78 26.39
N GLU A 286 16.69 8.53 27.11
CA GLU A 286 17.11 9.14 28.39
C GLU A 286 17.49 8.08 29.43
N ALA A 287 16.76 6.97 29.49
CA ALA A 287 17.02 5.89 30.45
C ALA A 287 18.19 4.98 30.05
N LEU A 288 18.36 4.69 28.76
CA LEU A 288 19.31 3.71 28.23
C LEU A 288 20.58 4.35 27.63
N GLY A 289 20.61 5.67 27.50
CA GLY A 289 21.65 6.42 26.80
C GLY A 289 21.66 6.17 25.29
N ASP A 290 22.77 6.54 24.66
CA ASP A 290 22.99 6.41 23.20
C ASP A 290 23.38 4.98 22.80
N SER A 291 22.62 3.98 23.28
CA SER A 291 22.77 2.61 22.81
C SER A 291 22.32 2.50 21.34
N PRO A 292 22.95 1.61 20.53
CA PRO A 292 22.54 1.45 19.13
C PRO A 292 21.07 1.04 18.94
N GLN A 293 20.47 0.35 19.90
CA GLN A 293 19.05 0.03 19.84
C GLN A 293 18.19 1.28 20.07
N ALA A 294 18.49 2.08 21.10
CA ALA A 294 17.74 3.30 21.43
C ALA A 294 17.82 4.35 20.30
N LEU A 295 19.00 4.53 19.71
CA LEU A 295 19.18 5.43 18.56
C LEU A 295 18.37 4.94 17.34
N ARG A 296 18.32 3.62 17.10
CA ARG A 296 17.55 3.04 15.98
C ARG A 296 16.05 3.22 16.22
N ASP A 297 15.55 2.83 17.39
CA ASP A 297 14.14 2.96 17.75
C ASP A 297 13.68 4.42 17.64
N LEU A 298 14.49 5.38 18.12
CA LEU A 298 14.19 6.81 18.02
C LEU A 298 14.21 7.31 16.57
N SER A 299 15.19 6.89 15.76
CA SER A 299 15.27 7.28 14.34
C SER A 299 14.06 6.79 13.53
N VAL A 300 13.58 5.57 13.78
CA VAL A 300 12.40 5.01 13.10
C VAL A 300 11.15 5.79 13.48
N SER A 301 10.98 6.13 14.76
CA SER A 301 9.83 6.93 15.21
C SER A 301 9.83 8.35 14.60
N LEU A 302 11.02 8.96 14.46
CA LEU A 302 11.19 10.23 13.75
C LEU A 302 10.91 10.12 12.24
N ASP A 303 11.28 9.01 11.61
CA ASP A 303 10.94 8.75 10.21
C ASP A 303 9.42 8.65 10.03
N LYS A 304 8.70 7.97 10.94
CA LYS A 304 7.24 7.82 10.89
C LYS A 304 6.48 9.14 11.09
N ILE A 305 6.89 9.96 12.07
CA ILE A 305 6.28 11.29 12.25
C ILE A 305 6.58 12.20 11.04
N GLY A 306 7.78 12.08 10.46
CA GLY A 306 8.14 12.80 9.25
C GLY A 306 7.29 12.39 8.05
N ASP A 307 7.02 11.09 7.89
CA ASP A 307 6.21 10.55 6.79
C ASP A 307 4.77 11.08 6.86
N VAL A 308 4.14 11.07 8.04
CA VAL A 308 2.78 11.58 8.21
C VAL A 308 2.72 13.11 8.12
N ASP A 309 3.72 13.83 8.64
CA ASP A 309 3.79 15.29 8.51
C ASP A 309 3.93 15.68 7.03
N ASN A 310 4.72 14.93 6.25
CA ASN A 310 4.84 15.13 4.81
C ASN A 310 3.51 14.83 4.09
N ALA A 311 2.81 13.75 4.45
CA ALA A 311 1.49 13.42 3.90
C ALA A 311 0.42 14.49 4.20
N LEU A 312 0.53 15.15 5.37
CA LEU A 312 -0.31 16.30 5.76
C LEU A 312 0.11 17.63 5.13
N GLY A 313 1.24 17.67 4.41
CA GLY A 313 1.81 18.88 3.81
C GLY A 313 2.52 19.80 4.81
N LEU A 314 2.84 19.32 6.01
CA LEU A 314 3.61 20.01 7.04
C LEU A 314 5.12 19.85 6.79
N LEU A 315 5.57 20.35 5.64
CA LEU A 315 6.90 20.05 5.09
C LEU A 315 8.06 20.49 6.01
N GLU A 316 7.95 21.61 6.71
CA GLU A 316 8.97 22.08 7.65
C GLU A 316 9.06 21.18 8.89
N ALA A 317 7.92 20.66 9.37
CA ALA A 317 7.87 19.72 10.49
C ALA A 317 8.46 18.36 10.08
N ALA A 318 8.09 17.86 8.90
CA ALA A 318 8.66 16.66 8.32
C ALA A 318 10.18 16.77 8.15
N ARG A 319 10.66 17.90 7.62
CA ARG A 319 12.09 18.19 7.48
C ARG A 319 12.82 18.19 8.82
N ALA A 320 12.25 18.79 9.86
CA ALA A 320 12.84 18.77 11.19
C ALA A 320 12.97 17.35 11.73
N ALA A 321 11.92 16.52 11.58
CA ALA A 321 11.93 15.13 12.02
C ALA A 321 12.97 14.28 11.24
N TYR A 322 13.01 14.39 9.92
CA TYR A 322 13.99 13.67 9.10
C TYR A 322 15.42 14.12 9.36
N ALA A 323 15.65 15.40 9.64
CA ALA A 323 16.98 15.90 9.99
C ALA A 323 17.47 15.31 11.32
N GLU A 324 16.61 15.26 12.35
CA GLU A 324 16.91 14.61 13.62
C GLU A 324 17.18 13.10 13.42
N SER A 325 16.35 12.41 12.62
CA SER A 325 16.55 10.99 12.27
C SER A 325 17.90 10.76 11.58
N LEU A 326 18.24 11.59 10.59
CA LEU A 326 19.50 11.50 9.85
C LEU A 326 20.72 11.63 10.76
N ASP A 327 20.69 12.57 11.70
CA ASP A 327 21.79 12.75 12.66
C ASP A 327 21.94 11.55 13.60
N LEU A 328 20.84 10.89 13.98
CA LEU A 328 20.88 9.64 14.75
C LEU A 328 21.44 8.47 13.92
N ARG A 329 21.08 8.37 12.63
CA ARG A 329 21.66 7.36 11.72
C ARG A 329 23.16 7.56 11.51
N ARG A 330 23.64 8.80 11.51
CA ARG A 330 25.08 9.11 11.50
C ARG A 330 25.78 8.64 12.77
N GLN A 331 25.23 8.95 13.94
CA GLN A 331 25.75 8.45 15.23
C GLN A 331 25.75 6.91 15.29
N LEU A 332 24.70 6.26 14.78
CA LEU A 332 24.62 4.81 14.67
C LEU A 332 25.73 4.22 13.80
N ARG A 333 26.00 4.84 12.65
CA ARG A 333 27.09 4.43 11.77
C ARG A 333 28.45 4.59 12.44
N GLU A 334 28.67 5.66 13.20
CA GLU A 334 29.91 5.84 13.98
C GLU A 334 30.09 4.75 15.03
N ALA A 335 29.01 4.34 15.71
CA ALA A 335 29.04 3.32 16.73
C ALA A 335 29.18 1.88 16.17
N LEU A 336 28.55 1.59 15.02
CA LEU A 336 28.46 0.23 14.46
C LEU A 336 29.42 -0.02 13.28
N GLY A 337 30.04 1.04 12.75
CA GLY A 337 30.86 0.98 11.54
C GLY A 337 30.04 0.84 10.24
N ASP A 338 30.77 0.65 9.14
CA ASP A 338 30.22 0.54 7.78
C ASP A 338 29.64 -0.86 7.51
N SER A 339 28.62 -1.25 8.28
CA SER A 339 27.82 -2.43 7.97
C SER A 339 26.86 -2.14 6.80
N PRO A 340 26.51 -3.14 5.97
CA PRO A 340 25.53 -2.96 4.89
C PRO A 340 24.20 -2.38 5.38
N GLN A 341 23.77 -2.75 6.59
CA GLN A 341 22.55 -2.22 7.20
C GLN A 341 22.70 -0.75 7.59
N ALA A 342 23.81 -0.34 8.21
CA ALA A 342 24.05 1.06 8.57
C ALA A 342 24.14 1.96 7.33
N LEU A 343 24.79 1.50 6.26
CA LEU A 343 24.87 2.23 4.99
C LEU A 343 23.49 2.36 4.32
N ARG A 344 22.71 1.27 4.29
CA ARG A 344 21.34 1.28 3.76
C ARG A 344 20.46 2.27 4.54
N ASP A 345 20.44 2.14 5.86
CA ASP A 345 19.62 2.96 6.75
C ASP A 345 19.96 4.46 6.59
N LEU A 346 21.26 4.80 6.56
CA LEU A 346 21.72 6.18 6.34
C LEU A 346 21.33 6.70 4.95
N SER A 347 21.43 5.87 3.91
CA SER A 347 21.00 6.26 2.55
C SER A 347 19.49 6.54 2.47
N VAL A 348 18.66 5.78 3.21
CA VAL A 348 17.21 5.99 3.24
C VAL A 348 16.86 7.30 3.94
N SER A 349 17.49 7.62 5.07
CA SER A 349 17.28 8.91 5.74
C SER A 349 17.75 10.10 4.89
N LEU A 350 18.83 9.93 4.11
CA LEU A 350 19.29 10.93 3.14
C LEU A 350 18.29 11.13 1.98
N ASP A 351 17.66 10.06 1.49
CA ASP A 351 16.61 10.19 0.48
C ASP A 351 15.39 10.92 1.04
N LYS A 352 14.96 10.61 2.28
CA LYS A 352 13.82 11.28 2.94
C LYS A 352 14.05 12.78 3.13
N ILE A 353 15.23 13.20 3.59
CA ILE A 353 15.56 14.63 3.71
C ILE A 353 15.67 15.28 2.31
N GLY A 354 16.20 14.56 1.32
CA GLY A 354 16.27 15.04 -0.06
C GLY A 354 14.89 15.27 -0.67
N ASP A 355 13.95 14.35 -0.44
CA ASP A 355 12.57 14.42 -0.93
C ASP A 355 11.83 15.62 -0.35
N VAL A 356 11.94 15.87 0.97
CA VAL A 356 11.30 17.02 1.61
C VAL A 356 11.99 18.35 1.26
N ASP A 357 13.32 18.37 1.14
CA ASP A 357 14.07 19.56 0.69
C ASP A 357 13.67 19.93 -0.75
N ASN A 358 13.47 18.93 -1.61
CA ASN A 358 12.97 19.15 -2.96
C ASN A 358 11.53 19.69 -2.96
N ALA A 359 10.65 19.15 -2.11
CA ALA A 359 9.28 19.65 -1.95
C ALA A 359 9.23 21.10 -1.44
N LEU A 360 10.19 21.50 -0.60
CA LEU A 360 10.39 22.87 -0.11
C LEU A 360 11.11 23.80 -1.10
N GLY A 361 11.58 23.28 -2.24
CA GLY A 361 12.34 24.04 -3.24
C GLY A 361 13.81 24.30 -2.87
N LEU A 362 14.34 23.64 -1.85
CA LEU A 362 15.74 23.70 -1.42
C LEU A 362 16.63 22.79 -2.29
N LEU A 363 16.66 23.06 -3.60
CA LEU A 363 17.20 22.14 -4.61
C LEU A 363 18.69 21.76 -4.41
N GLU A 364 19.52 22.70 -3.93
CA GLU A 364 20.94 22.41 -3.66
C GLU A 364 21.11 21.49 -2.45
N ALA A 365 20.30 21.66 -1.41
CA ALA A 365 20.31 20.77 -0.24
C ALA A 365 19.81 19.37 -0.61
N ALA A 366 18.71 19.28 -1.37
CA ALA A 366 18.20 18.03 -1.90
C ALA A 366 19.24 17.30 -2.76
N ARG A 367 19.88 18.01 -3.70
CA ARG A 367 20.94 17.46 -4.54
C ARG A 367 22.11 16.92 -3.73
N ALA A 368 22.54 17.65 -2.69
CA ALA A 368 23.62 17.22 -1.81
C ALA A 368 23.24 15.92 -1.07
N ALA A 369 22.03 15.85 -0.51
CA ALA A 369 21.53 14.68 0.19
C ALA A 369 21.46 13.45 -0.73
N TYR A 370 20.89 13.58 -1.94
CA TYR A 370 20.84 12.47 -2.90
C TYR A 370 22.22 12.04 -3.39
N ALA A 371 23.16 12.98 -3.55
CA ALA A 371 24.52 12.64 -3.94
C ALA A 371 25.25 11.84 -2.86
N GLU A 372 25.06 12.20 -1.59
CA GLU A 372 25.58 11.42 -0.45
C GLU A 372 24.94 10.03 -0.40
N SER A 373 23.60 9.94 -0.52
CA SER A 373 22.86 8.67 -0.56
C SER A 373 23.38 7.74 -1.66
N LEU A 374 23.55 8.25 -2.88
CA LEU A 374 24.07 7.48 -4.02
C LEU A 374 25.51 7.00 -3.80
N SER A 375 26.34 7.81 -3.14
CA SER A 375 27.70 7.44 -2.79
C SER A 375 27.73 6.26 -1.80
N LEU A 376 26.85 6.28 -0.80
CA LEU A 376 26.74 5.20 0.18
C LEU A 376 26.23 3.89 -0.45
N ARG A 377 25.28 3.96 -1.38
CA ARG A 377 24.74 2.77 -2.08
C ARG A 377 25.73 2.09 -3.04
N ARG A 378 26.83 2.75 -3.37
CA ARG A 378 27.89 2.22 -4.25
C ARG A 378 29.02 1.53 -3.49
N GLN A 379 29.06 1.68 -2.17
CA GLN A 379 29.95 0.94 -1.27
C GLN A 379 29.34 -0.43 -0.99
#